data_AF-L8JPY8-F1
#
_entry.id   AF-L8JPY8-F1
#
_cell.length_a   1.000
_cell.length_b   1.000
_cell.length_c   1.000
_cell.angle_alpha   90.00
_cell.angle_beta   90.00
_cell.angle_gamma   90.00
#
_symmetry.space_group_name_H-M   'P 1'
#
loop_
_entity.id
_entity.type
_entity.pdbx_description
1 polymer ?
#
loop_
_entity_poly.entity_id
_entity_poly.type
_entity_poly.pdbx_seq_one_letter_code
_entity_poly.pdbx_strand_id
1 'polypeptide(L)'
;MLTAIIPDDIIPVEVTEKELPKDWDNYPYVEDLKEISLKWLMSQKSVLLKVPSAQSSLEFNYLVNPLHKDIINLKVRSIEDIKFDQRLRL
;
A
#
# COMPACT_ATOMS: atom_id res chain seq x y z
N MET A 1 7.80 11.62 8.87
CA MET A 1 6.69 10.70 9.19
C MET A 1 5.41 11.41 8.84
N LEU A 2 4.53 10.75 8.08
CA LEU A 2 3.18 11.23 7.84
C LEU A 2 2.23 10.23 8.48
N THR A 3 1.27 10.71 9.27
CA THR A 3 0.19 9.88 9.81
C THR A 3 -1.10 10.23 9.09
N ALA A 4 -1.73 9.24 8.46
CA ALA A 4 -3.04 9.37 7.83
C ALA A 4 -4.13 8.74 8.71
N ILE A 5 -5.33 9.30 8.66
CA ILE A 5 -6.55 8.74 9.24
C ILE A 5 -7.39 8.18 8.10
N ILE A 6 -7.76 6.91 8.27
CA ILE A 6 -8.69 6.19 7.41
C ILE A 6 -9.97 5.97 8.26
N PRO A 7 -11.13 6.47 7.83
CA PRO A 7 -12.41 6.13 8.46
C PRO A 7 -12.67 4.62 8.50
N ASP A 8 -13.24 4.13 9.62
CA ASP A 8 -13.47 2.69 9.85
C ASP A 8 -14.48 2.06 8.88
N ASP A 9 -15.33 2.87 8.24
CA ASP A 9 -16.30 2.44 7.23
C ASP A 9 -15.66 2.22 5.84
N ILE A 10 -14.40 2.62 5.65
CA ILE A 10 -13.62 2.31 4.44
C ILE A 10 -13.07 0.89 4.57
N ILE A 11 -13.67 -0.02 3.80
CA ILE A 11 -13.23 -1.41 3.72
C ILE A 11 -12.21 -1.54 2.58
N PRO A 12 -10.96 -1.95 2.86
CA PRO A 12 -9.97 -2.19 1.82
C PRO A 12 -10.33 -3.45 1.02
N VAL A 13 -10.03 -3.43 -0.28
CA VAL A 13 -9.94 -4.67 -1.06
C VAL A 13 -8.62 -5.35 -0.66
N GLU A 14 -8.64 -6.67 -0.47
CA GLU A 14 -7.46 -7.44 -0.08
C GLU A 14 -6.96 -8.27 -1.26
N VAL A 15 -5.64 -8.23 -1.50
CA VAL A 15 -4.92 -9.15 -2.38
C VAL A 15 -4.17 -10.12 -1.49
N THR A 16 -4.37 -11.41 -1.70
CA THR A 16 -3.65 -12.47 -0.99
C THR A 16 -2.40 -12.89 -1.76
N GLU A 17 -1.43 -13.52 -1.08
CA GLU A 17 -0.22 -14.03 -1.74
C GLU A 17 -0.52 -15.01 -2.89
N LYS A 18 -1.66 -15.71 -2.84
CA LYS A 18 -2.09 -16.64 -3.89
C LYS A 18 -2.47 -15.95 -5.20
N GLU A 19 -2.78 -14.66 -5.14
CA GLU A 19 -3.13 -13.83 -6.29
C GLU A 19 -1.92 -13.10 -6.87
N LEU A 20 -0.77 -13.19 -6.20
CA LEU A 20 0.47 -12.59 -6.65
C LEU A 20 1.25 -13.56 -7.54
N PRO A 21 2.05 -13.03 -8.49
CA PRO A 21 2.90 -13.86 -9.34
C PRO A 21 3.92 -14.63 -8.49
N LYS A 22 4.47 -15.68 -9.08
CA LYS A 22 5.58 -16.40 -8.47
C LYS A 22 6.75 -15.43 -8.24
N ASP A 23 7.45 -15.58 -7.11
CA ASP A 23 8.64 -14.79 -6.77
C ASP A 23 8.35 -13.27 -6.67
N TRP A 24 7.11 -12.87 -6.36
CA TRP A 24 6.68 -11.47 -6.26
C TRP A 24 7.43 -10.67 -5.19
N ASP A 25 7.91 -11.34 -4.14
CA ASP A 25 8.61 -10.80 -2.99
C ASP A 25 10.12 -10.70 -3.19
N ASN A 26 10.64 -11.20 -4.32
CA ASN A 26 12.07 -11.16 -4.65
C ASN A 26 12.49 -9.84 -5.31
N TYR A 27 13.80 -9.56 -5.21
CA TYR A 27 14.44 -8.49 -5.98
C TYR A 27 15.26 -9.08 -7.14
N PRO A 28 15.15 -8.55 -8.38
CA PRO A 28 14.31 -7.43 -8.79
C PRO A 28 12.81 -7.78 -8.83
N TYR A 29 11.96 -6.79 -8.58
CA TYR A 29 10.51 -6.97 -8.60
C TYR A 29 10.03 -7.35 -10.00
N VAL A 30 9.06 -8.27 -10.08
CA VAL A 30 8.47 -8.72 -11.34
C VAL A 30 7.50 -7.67 -11.92
N GLU A 31 7.52 -7.46 -13.24
CA GLU A 31 6.72 -6.43 -13.92
C GLU A 31 5.20 -6.67 -13.75
N ASP A 32 4.77 -7.93 -13.63
CA ASP A 32 3.36 -8.33 -13.43
C ASP A 32 2.71 -7.63 -12.23
N LEU A 33 3.48 -7.29 -11.18
CA LEU A 33 2.99 -6.53 -10.02
C LEU A 33 2.47 -5.15 -10.40
N LYS A 34 3.11 -4.50 -11.38
CA LYS A 34 2.68 -3.21 -11.90
C LYS A 34 1.36 -3.34 -12.64
N GLU A 35 1.15 -4.40 -13.40
CA GLU A 35 -0.13 -4.63 -14.07
C GLU A 35 -1.27 -4.83 -13.08
N ILE A 36 -1.05 -5.61 -12.01
CA ILE A 36 -2.04 -5.83 -10.95
C ILE A 36 -2.42 -4.49 -10.31
N SER A 37 -1.41 -3.70 -9.94
CA SER A 37 -1.59 -2.39 -9.32
C SER A 37 -2.29 -1.40 -10.26
N LEU A 38 -1.93 -1.39 -11.55
CA LEU A 38 -2.52 -0.51 -12.55
C LEU A 38 -3.98 -0.88 -12.83
N LYS A 39 -4.30 -2.18 -12.97
CA LYS A 39 -5.67 -2.66 -13.13
C LYS A 39 -6.54 -2.23 -11.95
N TRP A 40 -6.05 -2.37 -10.71
CA TRP A 40 -6.75 -1.90 -9.53
C TRP A 40 -6.93 -0.36 -9.53
N LEU A 41 -5.85 0.38 -9.74
CA LEU A 41 -5.84 1.85 -9.77
C LEU A 41 -6.88 2.40 -10.75
N MET A 42 -6.86 1.89 -11.99
CA MET A 42 -7.75 2.32 -13.07
C MET A 42 -9.20 1.87 -12.86
N SER A 43 -9.42 0.76 -12.14
CA SER A 43 -10.78 0.30 -11.84
C SER A 43 -11.55 1.24 -10.91
N GLN A 44 -10.83 2.00 -10.07
CA GLN A 44 -11.42 2.91 -9.06
C GLN A 44 -12.54 2.24 -8.24
N LYS A 45 -12.41 0.94 -7.95
CA LYS A 45 -13.41 0.18 -7.17
C LYS A 45 -13.28 0.33 -5.66
N SER A 46 -12.09 0.70 -5.19
CA SER A 46 -11.82 0.98 -3.78
C SER A 46 -10.74 2.07 -3.65
N VAL A 47 -10.82 2.83 -2.56
CA VAL A 47 -9.79 3.83 -2.20
C VAL A 47 -8.56 3.18 -1.56
N LEU A 48 -8.71 1.99 -0.97
CA LEU A 48 -7.62 1.23 -0.37
C LEU A 48 -7.48 -0.17 -0.98
N LEU A 49 -6.23 -0.58 -1.16
CA LEU A 49 -5.82 -1.96 -1.41
C LEU A 49 -4.91 -2.41 -0.28
N LYS A 50 -5.26 -3.49 0.40
CA LYS A 50 -4.38 -4.18 1.33
C LYS A 50 -3.58 -5.23 0.56
N VAL A 51 -2.26 -5.18 0.67
CA VAL A 51 -1.35 -6.10 -0.02
C VAL A 51 -0.36 -6.72 0.98
N PRO A 52 0.13 -7.95 0.75
CA PRO A 52 1.15 -8.56 1.58
C PRO A 52 2.45 -7.74 1.55
N SER A 53 3.23 -7.77 2.64
CA SER A 53 4.55 -7.14 2.69
C SER A 53 5.64 -8.08 2.19
N ALA A 54 6.38 -7.70 1.15
CA ALA A 54 7.52 -8.48 0.66
C ALA A 54 8.65 -8.62 1.71
N GLN A 55 8.69 -7.73 2.70
CA GLN A 55 9.72 -7.74 3.75
C GLN A 55 9.34 -8.63 4.95
N SER A 56 8.06 -8.91 5.15
CA SER A 56 7.56 -9.62 6.33
C SER A 56 6.24 -10.32 6.03
N SER A 57 6.23 -11.65 6.16
CA SER A 57 5.04 -12.49 5.94
C SER A 57 3.93 -12.30 6.97
N LEU A 58 4.21 -11.57 8.07
CA LEU A 58 3.23 -11.27 9.12
C LEU A 58 2.61 -9.88 8.97
N GLU A 59 3.04 -9.12 7.96
CA GLU A 59 2.65 -7.73 7.76
C GLU A 59 2.00 -7.50 6.39
N PHE A 60 1.32 -6.37 6.28
CA PHE A 60 0.71 -5.91 5.04
C PHE A 60 0.95 -4.42 4.89
N ASN A 61 0.94 -3.98 3.64
CA ASN A 61 0.96 -2.58 3.27
C ASN A 61 -0.41 -2.16 2.74
N TYR A 62 -0.70 -0.87 2.80
CA TYR A 62 -1.85 -0.28 2.14
C TYR A 62 -1.41 0.59 0.97
N LEU A 63 -2.00 0.35 -0.18
CA LEU A 63 -1.97 1.30 -1.30
C LEU A 63 -3.21 2.17 -1.23
N VAL A 64 -3.03 3.45 -1.53
CA VAL A 64 -4.11 4.44 -1.59
C VAL A 64 -4.33 4.81 -3.05
N ASN A 65 -5.58 4.76 -3.52
CA ASN A 65 -5.95 5.16 -4.87
C ASN A 65 -6.32 6.66 -4.91
N PRO A 66 -5.45 7.55 -5.41
CA PRO A 66 -5.75 8.98 -5.46
C PRO A 66 -6.84 9.34 -6.47
N LEU A 67 -7.19 8.43 -7.40
CA LEU A 67 -8.24 8.64 -8.38
C LEU A 67 -9.63 8.25 -7.87
N HIS A 68 -9.70 7.53 -6.74
CA HIS A 68 -10.98 7.10 -6.18
C HIS A 68 -11.70 8.28 -5.51
N LYS A 69 -13.01 8.44 -5.75
CA LYS A 69 -13.82 9.53 -5.20
C LYS A 69 -13.74 9.66 -3.66
N ASP A 70 -13.61 8.54 -2.95
CA ASP A 70 -13.57 8.52 -1.49
C ASP A 70 -12.19 8.91 -0.91
N ILE A 71 -11.20 9.23 -1.75
CA ILE A 71 -9.91 9.79 -1.30
C ILE A 71 -10.09 11.05 -0.44
N ILE A 72 -11.16 11.80 -0.69
CA ILE A 72 -11.52 13.01 0.06
C ILE A 72 -11.82 12.73 1.54
N ASN A 73 -12.13 11.48 1.88
CA ASN A 73 -12.42 11.06 3.25
C ASN A 73 -11.14 10.72 4.04
N LEU A 74 -10.01 10.48 3.35
CA LEU A 74 -8.73 10.27 4.01
C LEU A 74 -8.14 11.62 4.44
N LYS A 75 -7.59 11.68 5.65
CA LYS A 75 -7.04 12.92 6.23
C LYS A 75 -5.61 12.72 6.69
N VAL A 76 -4.77 13.72 6.45
CA VAL A 76 -3.46 13.78 7.10
C VAL A 76 -3.66 14.30 8.52
N ARG A 77 -3.26 13.49 9.52
CA ARG A 77 -3.32 13.84 10.94
C ARG A 77 -2.12 14.67 11.36
N SER A 78 -0.92 14.25 10.97
CA SER A 78 0.33 14.93 11.32
C SER A 78 1.41 14.67 10.29
N ILE A 79 2.34 15.61 10.23
CA ILE A 79 3.60 15.51 9.50
C ILE A 79 4.70 15.91 10.49
N GLU A 80 5.65 15.01 10.70
CA GLU A 80 6.73 15.17 11.67
C GLU A 80 8.07 14.80 11.05
N ASP A 81 9.14 15.51 11.38
CA ASP A 81 10.47 15.14 10.91
C ASP A 81 10.96 13.88 11.63
N ILE A 82 11.37 12.86 10.86
CA ILE A 82 12.00 11.67 11.44
C ILE A 82 13.49 11.96 11.57
N LYS A 83 14.00 11.91 12.81
CA LYS A 83 15.43 11.82 13.07
C LYS A 83 15.84 10.35 13.00
N PHE A 84 16.37 9.93 11.86
CA PHE A 84 16.95 8.60 11.74
C PHE A 84 18.21 8.48 12.61
N ASP A 85 18.37 7.34 13.28
CA ASP A 85 19.61 7.04 14.00
C ASP A 85 20.77 7.01 13.00
N GLN A 86 21.82 7.79 13.26
CA GLN A 86 22.98 7.91 12.37
C GLN A 86 23.74 6.58 12.16
N ARG A 87 23.52 5.59 13.03
CA ARG A 87 24.10 4.25 12.94
C ARG A 87 23.33 3.33 12.00
N LEU A 88 22.05 3.62 11.72
CA LEU A 88 21.27 2.91 10.70
C LEU A 88 21.70 3.45 9.34
N ARG A 89 22.80 2.90 8.81
CA ARG A 89 23.23 3.11 7.42
C ARG A 89 22.75 1.92 6.59
N LEU A 90 22.15 2.24 5.45
CA LEU A 90 21.75 1.31 4.39
C LEU A 90 22.96 0.55 3.85
#